data_AF-A0A9Q4BJC8-F1
#
_entry.id   AF-A0A9Q4BJC8-F1
#
_cell.length_a   1.000
_cell.length_b   1.000
_cell.length_c   1.000
_cell.angle_alpha   90.00
_cell.angle_beta   90.00
_cell.angle_gamma   90.00
#
_symmetry.space_group_name_H-M   'P 1'
#
loop_
_entity.id
_entity.type
_entity.pdbx_description
1 polymer ?
#
loop_
_entity_poly.entity_id
_entity_poly.type
_entity_poly.pdbx_seq_one_letter_code
_entity_poly.pdbx_strand_id
1 'polypeptide(L)'
;MKLKYKNQKTGRKMVGEAAGSWDLYPHCIFGLSRNDFYTGGNGIYHFSGSSWKEIFVPKVDSLIYRDVVITDIRGTSPDNIWAVGYGLRDENTSYGVIYHYNGKDWKQSTILKMKNINPLRIYPTGEGTKCLIFAVDDKYDTFPDGTKVFEYDGNSTLKEIASGSFWERENQTRIYAINGKLFVEMNNIIYEYYYGQYRKLIPIQRLNNGLIIGGRSKSDIGICQ
;
A
#
# COMPACT_ATOMS: atom_id res chain seq x y z
N MET A 1 -24.98 -21.87 2.03
CA MET A 1 -24.14 -22.71 2.93
C MET A 1 -23.38 -21.77 3.86
N LYS A 2 -23.65 -21.75 5.17
CA LYS A 2 -23.02 -20.82 6.14
C LYS A 2 -21.68 -21.40 6.61
N LEU A 3 -20.55 -20.79 6.23
CA LEU A 3 -19.27 -21.14 6.82
C LEU A 3 -19.06 -20.34 8.11
N LYS A 4 -19.40 -20.96 9.24
CA LYS A 4 -18.98 -20.49 10.57
C LYS A 4 -17.51 -20.88 10.76
N TYR A 5 -16.58 -19.96 10.54
CA TYR A 5 -15.20 -20.19 10.96
C TYR A 5 -15.08 -19.94 12.48
N LYS A 6 -15.14 -21.02 13.27
CA LYS A 6 -14.82 -20.99 14.71
C LYS A 6 -13.30 -21.16 14.83
N ASN A 7 -12.56 -20.09 15.12
CA ASN A 7 -11.17 -20.22 15.55
C ASN A 7 -11.15 -20.89 16.93
N GLN A 8 -10.78 -22.17 16.99
CA GLN A 8 -10.91 -23.01 18.19
C GLN A 8 -9.92 -22.68 19.33
N LYS A 9 -9.11 -21.62 19.26
CA LYS A 9 -8.10 -21.34 20.29
C LYS A 9 -8.28 -20.07 21.14
N THR A 10 -9.25 -19.18 20.88
CA THR A 10 -9.30 -17.91 21.65
C THR A 10 -10.68 -17.45 22.13
N GLY A 11 -11.78 -18.18 21.89
CA GLY A 11 -13.11 -17.77 22.37
C GLY A 11 -13.61 -16.41 21.84
N ARG A 12 -12.84 -15.72 20.99
CA ARG A 12 -13.23 -14.47 20.35
C ARG A 12 -14.12 -14.80 19.16
N LYS A 13 -15.40 -14.42 19.25
CA LYS A 13 -16.27 -14.32 18.07
C LYS A 13 -15.73 -13.19 17.20
N MET A 14 -15.45 -13.46 15.92
CA MET A 14 -15.41 -12.36 14.95
C MET A 14 -16.85 -11.84 14.83
N VAL A 15 -17.07 -10.61 15.26
CA VAL A 15 -18.37 -9.94 15.18
C VAL A 15 -18.34 -9.10 13.90
N GLY A 16 -19.16 -9.49 12.93
CA GLY A 16 -19.33 -8.75 11.67
C GLY A 16 -19.73 -9.67 10.53
N GLU A 17 -21.03 -9.80 10.27
CA GLU A 17 -21.51 -10.23 8.96
C GLU A 17 -21.43 -9.00 8.05
N ALA A 18 -20.67 -9.08 6.96
CA ALA A 18 -20.72 -8.08 5.91
C ALA A 18 -22.12 -8.17 5.26
N ALA A 19 -22.92 -7.13 5.40
CA ALA A 19 -24.19 -7.03 4.73
C ALA A 19 -23.94 -6.69 3.25
N GLY A 20 -23.97 -7.71 2.39
CA GLY A 20 -23.79 -7.57 0.95
C GLY A 20 -23.16 -8.83 0.36
N SER A 21 -23.94 -9.59 -0.42
CA SER A 21 -23.50 -10.85 -1.03
C SER A 21 -22.58 -10.60 -2.23
N TRP A 22 -21.27 -10.51 -2.00
CA TRP A 22 -20.18 -10.85 -2.92
C TRP A 22 -18.94 -11.15 -2.06
N ASP A 23 -18.16 -12.17 -2.41
CA ASP A 23 -16.97 -12.57 -1.65
C ASP A 23 -16.04 -11.35 -1.44
N LEU A 24 -15.81 -10.98 -0.18
CA LEU A 24 -14.81 -9.98 0.19
C LEU A 24 -13.44 -10.54 -0.21
N TYR A 25 -12.72 -9.86 -1.10
CA TYR A 25 -11.33 -10.18 -1.45
C TYR A 25 -10.39 -9.15 -0.81
N PRO A 26 -10.08 -9.26 0.50
CA PRO A 26 -9.24 -8.28 1.18
C PRO A 26 -7.78 -8.47 0.78
N HIS A 27 -7.17 -7.43 0.21
CA HIS A 27 -5.73 -7.38 -0.11
C HIS A 27 -4.91 -6.70 0.98
N CYS A 28 -5.54 -5.84 1.80
CA CYS A 28 -4.86 -5.08 2.85
C CYS A 28 -5.76 -4.83 4.05
N ILE A 29 -5.15 -4.58 5.20
CA ILE A 29 -5.82 -4.08 6.40
C ILE A 29 -4.96 -2.99 7.05
N PHE A 30 -5.60 -1.93 7.50
CA PHE A 30 -4.99 -0.80 8.18
C PHE A 30 -5.79 -0.42 9.42
N GLY A 31 -5.13 -0.09 10.53
CA GLY A 31 -5.77 0.32 11.76
C GLY A 31 -5.25 1.67 12.25
N LEU A 32 -6.17 2.59 12.55
CA LEU A 32 -5.87 3.85 13.23
C LEU A 32 -5.92 3.70 14.74
N SER A 33 -6.77 2.80 15.24
CA SER A 33 -6.92 2.52 16.65
C SER A 33 -7.33 1.07 16.88
N ARG A 34 -7.54 0.68 18.14
CA ARG A 34 -8.03 -0.66 18.51
C ARG A 34 -9.38 -1.02 17.88
N ASN A 35 -10.19 -0.01 17.53
CA ASN A 35 -11.58 -0.18 17.10
C ASN A 35 -11.87 0.54 15.77
N ASP A 36 -10.83 0.92 15.04
CA ASP A 36 -10.94 1.71 13.81
C ASP A 36 -10.02 1.12 12.75
N PHE A 37 -10.59 0.38 11.81
CA PHE A 37 -9.87 -0.35 10.78
C PHE A 37 -10.46 -0.15 9.40
N TYR A 38 -9.59 -0.16 8.40
CA TYR A 38 -9.93 -0.13 6.99
C TYR A 38 -9.40 -1.40 6.33
N THR A 39 -10.15 -1.96 5.39
CA THR A 39 -9.70 -3.04 4.51
C THR A 39 -10.01 -2.67 3.07
N GLY A 40 -9.11 -3.03 2.17
CA GLY A 40 -9.20 -2.75 0.73
C GLY A 40 -9.20 -4.02 -0.11
N GLY A 41 -9.78 -3.94 -1.30
CA GLY A 41 -9.86 -4.98 -2.31
C GLY A 41 -10.66 -4.45 -3.50
N ASN A 42 -11.78 -5.09 -3.83
CA ASN A 42 -12.78 -4.55 -4.77
C ASN A 42 -13.57 -3.33 -4.25
N GLY A 43 -13.36 -2.96 -2.98
CA GLY A 43 -13.96 -1.82 -2.31
C GLY A 43 -13.12 -1.39 -1.11
N ILE A 44 -13.48 -0.28 -0.48
CA ILE A 44 -12.94 0.12 0.81
C ILE A 44 -14.03 -0.05 1.87
N TYR A 45 -13.71 -0.83 2.88
CA TYR A 45 -14.59 -1.14 3.99
C TYR A 45 -13.99 -0.61 5.29
N HIS A 46 -14.86 -0.11 6.16
CA HIS A 46 -14.48 0.48 7.44
C HIS A 46 -15.17 -0.24 8.59
N PHE A 47 -14.39 -0.62 9.59
CA PHE A 47 -14.86 -1.10 10.88
C PHE A 47 -14.82 0.04 11.89
N SER A 48 -15.98 0.38 12.43
CA SER A 48 -16.12 1.37 13.51
C SER A 48 -16.71 0.70 14.75
N GLY A 49 -15.84 0.12 15.58
CA GLY A 49 -16.14 -0.44 16.91
C GLY A 49 -17.02 -1.69 16.96
N SER A 50 -18.02 -1.83 16.09
CA SER A 50 -19.04 -2.88 16.18
C SER A 50 -19.36 -3.58 14.87
N SER A 51 -19.12 -2.95 13.73
CA SER A 51 -19.53 -3.48 12.41
C SER A 51 -18.66 -2.96 11.28
N TRP A 52 -18.49 -3.79 10.26
CA TRP A 52 -17.94 -3.40 8.97
C TRP A 52 -19.02 -2.76 8.09
N LYS A 53 -18.65 -1.72 7.33
CA LYS A 53 -19.47 -1.10 6.29
C LYS A 53 -18.62 -0.86 5.05
N GLU A 54 -19.17 -1.14 3.87
CA GLU A 54 -18.59 -0.63 2.62
C GLU A 54 -18.81 0.89 2.59
N ILE A 55 -17.73 1.65 2.52
CA ILE A 55 -17.80 3.13 2.56
C ILE A 55 -17.41 3.77 1.23
N PHE A 56 -16.74 3.03 0.36
CA PHE A 56 -16.34 3.52 -0.95
C PHE A 56 -16.12 2.38 -1.93
N VAL A 57 -16.72 2.51 -3.11
CA VAL A 57 -16.45 1.67 -4.28
C VAL A 57 -15.58 2.48 -5.24
N PRO A 58 -14.31 2.13 -5.43
CA PRO A 58 -13.44 2.82 -6.35
C PRO A 58 -14.03 2.83 -7.77
N LYS A 59 -14.14 4.03 -8.33
CA LYS A 59 -14.47 4.25 -9.73
C LYS A 59 -13.33 5.01 -10.35
N VAL A 60 -13.05 4.72 -11.61
CA VAL A 60 -12.12 5.50 -12.42
C VAL A 60 -12.95 6.22 -13.47
N ASP A 61 -12.81 7.54 -13.56
CA ASP A 61 -13.68 8.41 -14.37
C ASP A 61 -13.55 8.23 -15.90
N SER A 62 -12.88 7.18 -16.38
CA SER A 62 -13.00 6.76 -17.77
C SER A 62 -13.65 5.38 -17.85
N LEU A 63 -14.68 5.28 -18.68
CA LEU A 63 -15.56 4.12 -18.94
C LEU A 63 -14.85 2.86 -19.49
N ILE A 64 -13.54 2.75 -19.30
CA ILE A 64 -12.66 1.74 -19.89
C ILE A 64 -12.10 0.78 -18.83
N TYR A 65 -12.31 1.03 -17.54
CA TYR A 65 -11.78 0.20 -16.46
C TYR A 65 -12.84 -0.78 -15.95
N ARG A 66 -12.56 -2.08 -16.06
CA ARG A 66 -13.53 -3.13 -15.67
C ARG A 66 -13.54 -3.37 -14.17
N ASP A 67 -12.37 -3.37 -13.53
CA ASP A 67 -12.20 -3.67 -12.11
C ASP A 67 -11.05 -2.84 -11.51
N VAL A 68 -11.30 -2.24 -10.34
CA VAL A 68 -10.27 -1.57 -9.54
C VAL A 68 -9.99 -2.41 -8.30
N VAL A 69 -8.71 -2.70 -8.08
CA VAL A 69 -8.24 -3.45 -6.90
C VAL A 69 -7.41 -2.53 -6.02
N ILE A 70 -7.85 -2.32 -4.78
CA ILE A 70 -7.12 -1.60 -3.73
C ILE A 70 -6.13 -2.56 -3.08
N THR A 71 -4.84 -2.28 -3.24
CA THR A 71 -3.73 -3.12 -2.79
C THR A 71 -3.18 -2.73 -1.42
N ASP A 72 -3.36 -1.47 -1.01
CA ASP A 72 -2.97 -0.96 0.31
C ASP A 72 -3.79 0.26 0.73
N ILE A 73 -3.96 0.41 2.04
CA ILE A 73 -4.56 1.57 2.68
C ILE A 73 -3.63 1.99 3.81
N ARG A 74 -3.31 3.27 3.93
CA ARG A 74 -2.56 3.83 5.07
C ARG A 74 -3.00 5.25 5.36
N GLY A 75 -3.00 5.62 6.62
CA GLY A 75 -3.32 6.97 7.07
C GLY A 75 -2.47 7.42 8.24
N THR A 76 -2.53 8.72 8.52
CA THR A 76 -1.87 9.34 9.70
C THR A 76 -2.89 9.80 10.74
N SER A 77 -4.14 9.99 10.32
CA SER A 77 -5.25 10.46 11.15
C SER A 77 -6.58 10.04 10.50
N PRO A 78 -7.72 10.13 11.22
CA PRO A 78 -9.03 9.83 10.66
C PRO A 78 -9.43 10.67 9.45
N ASP A 79 -8.79 11.83 9.25
CA ASP A 79 -9.02 12.77 8.14
C ASP A 79 -7.92 12.78 7.09
N ASN A 80 -6.93 11.89 7.19
CA ASN A 80 -5.85 11.78 6.21
C ASN A 80 -5.51 10.31 5.98
N ILE A 81 -6.27 9.68 5.07
CA ILE A 81 -6.13 8.27 4.71
C ILE A 81 -5.98 8.16 3.21
N TRP A 82 -5.00 7.38 2.79
CA TRP A 82 -4.66 7.12 1.39
C TRP A 82 -4.93 5.66 1.07
N ALA A 83 -5.39 5.41 -0.15
CA ALA A 83 -5.52 4.08 -0.71
C ALA A 83 -4.86 4.07 -2.08
N VAL A 84 -4.16 2.97 -2.38
CA VAL A 84 -3.57 2.75 -3.68
C VAL A 84 -4.00 1.42 -4.25
N GLY A 85 -3.89 1.31 -5.57
CA GLY A 85 -4.32 0.14 -6.29
C GLY A 85 -4.04 0.26 -7.77
N TYR A 86 -4.71 -0.57 -8.55
CA TYR A 86 -4.68 -0.49 -10.01
C TYR A 86 -6.06 -0.78 -10.60
N GLY A 87 -6.33 -0.18 -11.75
CA GLY A 87 -7.51 -0.46 -12.58
C GLY A 87 -7.11 -1.14 -13.89
N LEU A 88 -7.86 -2.16 -14.30
CA LEU A 88 -7.64 -2.88 -15.56
C LEU A 88 -8.37 -2.20 -16.71
N ARG A 89 -7.63 -1.70 -17.70
CA ARG A 89 -8.20 -1.14 -18.93
C ARG A 89 -8.57 -2.25 -19.93
N ASP A 90 -7.71 -3.25 -20.02
CA ASP A 90 -7.88 -4.46 -20.84
C ASP A 90 -7.06 -5.60 -20.22
N GLU A 91 -7.10 -6.78 -20.84
CA GLU A 91 -6.43 -8.00 -20.33
C GLU A 91 -4.92 -7.84 -20.12
N ASN A 92 -4.27 -6.87 -20.77
CA ASN A 92 -2.82 -6.70 -20.76
C ASN A 92 -2.37 -5.31 -20.28
N THR A 93 -3.32 -4.48 -19.85
CA THR A 93 -3.10 -3.08 -19.53
C THR A 93 -3.77 -2.70 -18.23
N SER A 94 -2.97 -2.36 -17.23
CA SER A 94 -3.39 -1.75 -15.98
C SER A 94 -2.81 -0.34 -15.84
N TYR A 95 -3.48 0.46 -15.01
CA TYR A 95 -2.97 1.76 -14.56
C TYR A 95 -3.13 1.88 -13.06
N GLY A 96 -2.07 2.34 -12.39
CA GLY A 96 -2.13 2.62 -10.96
C GLY A 96 -3.12 3.73 -10.63
N VAL A 97 -3.78 3.60 -9.49
CA VAL A 97 -4.75 4.58 -8.98
C VAL A 97 -4.40 4.95 -7.55
N ILE A 98 -4.66 6.21 -7.21
CA ILE A 98 -4.49 6.75 -5.86
C ILE A 98 -5.79 7.43 -5.44
N TYR A 99 -6.29 7.07 -4.26
CA TYR A 99 -7.44 7.70 -3.63
C TYR A 99 -7.04 8.33 -2.29
N HIS A 100 -7.71 9.41 -1.94
CA HIS A 100 -7.51 10.13 -0.68
C HIS A 100 -8.86 10.35 0.02
N TYR A 101 -8.87 10.08 1.32
CA TYR A 101 -9.93 10.47 2.24
C TYR A 101 -9.45 11.65 3.08
N ASN A 102 -10.19 12.76 2.97
CA ASN A 102 -9.87 14.01 3.63
C ASN A 102 -10.69 14.26 4.92
N GLY A 103 -11.26 13.21 5.51
CA GLY A 103 -12.14 13.31 6.68
C GLY A 103 -13.62 13.48 6.35
N LYS A 104 -13.95 13.74 5.08
CA LYS A 104 -15.34 13.87 4.61
C LYS A 104 -15.69 12.83 3.56
N ASP A 105 -14.93 12.80 2.47
CA ASP A 105 -15.23 11.98 1.30
C ASP A 105 -13.96 11.34 0.74
N TRP A 106 -14.09 10.12 0.21
CA TRP A 106 -13.06 9.51 -0.63
C TRP A 106 -13.10 10.10 -2.03
N LYS A 107 -11.95 10.49 -2.58
CA LYS A 107 -11.82 11.00 -3.95
C LYS A 107 -10.64 10.37 -4.66
N GLN A 108 -10.78 10.19 -5.97
CA GLN A 108 -9.64 9.86 -6.82
C GLN A 108 -8.68 11.06 -6.80
N SER A 109 -7.48 10.83 -6.30
CA SER A 109 -6.45 11.85 -6.22
C SER A 109 -5.71 11.92 -7.57
N THR A 110 -5.24 10.78 -8.07
CA THR A 110 -4.67 10.69 -9.42
C THR A 110 -4.71 9.27 -9.99
N ILE A 111 -4.48 9.19 -11.29
CA ILE A 111 -4.18 7.95 -12.02
C ILE A 111 -2.72 8.04 -12.47
N LEU A 112 -1.94 7.00 -12.21
CA LEU A 112 -0.61 6.86 -12.76
C LEU A 112 -0.75 6.65 -14.27
N LYS A 113 -0.32 7.63 -15.06
CA LYS A 113 -0.35 7.55 -16.53
C LYS A 113 0.73 6.64 -17.12
N MET A 114 1.39 5.83 -16.28
CA MET A 114 2.39 4.85 -16.67
C MET A 114 1.72 3.49 -16.80
N LYS A 115 1.79 2.91 -18.00
CA LYS A 115 1.19 1.59 -18.28
C LYS A 115 1.86 0.53 -17.40
N ASN A 116 1.03 -0.33 -16.80
CA ASN A 116 1.44 -1.53 -16.05
C ASN A 116 2.33 -1.23 -14.85
N ILE A 117 2.32 0.00 -14.33
CA ILE A 117 2.93 0.35 -13.06
C ILE A 117 1.85 0.32 -11.99
N ASN A 118 1.88 -0.72 -11.15
CA ASN A 118 0.86 -1.02 -10.16
C ASN A 118 1.39 -0.68 -8.76
N PRO A 119 0.87 0.38 -8.11
CA PRO A 119 1.10 0.65 -6.70
C PRO A 119 0.70 -0.54 -5.84
N LEU A 120 1.61 -0.99 -4.98
CA LEU A 120 1.35 -2.05 -4.02
C LEU A 120 1.31 -1.54 -2.59
N ARG A 121 2.04 -0.48 -2.26
CA ARG A 121 2.06 0.10 -0.91
C ARG A 121 2.14 1.61 -0.96
N ILE A 122 1.51 2.27 0.01
CA ILE A 122 1.57 3.72 0.18
C ILE A 122 1.98 4.07 1.60
N TYR A 123 2.84 5.08 1.73
CA TYR A 123 3.40 5.51 3.00
C TYR A 123 3.26 7.03 3.13
N PRO A 124 2.24 7.53 3.82
CA PRO A 124 2.17 8.94 4.17
C PRO A 124 3.42 9.36 4.93
N THR A 125 4.03 10.49 4.55
CA THR A 125 5.29 10.92 5.14
C THR A 125 5.11 11.65 6.47
N GLY A 126 3.87 12.01 6.82
CA GLY A 126 3.55 12.92 7.93
C GLY A 126 3.66 14.41 7.55
N GLU A 127 4.04 14.73 6.32
CA GLU A 127 4.15 16.10 5.81
C GLU A 127 2.97 16.43 4.89
N GLY A 128 1.87 16.90 5.49
CA GLY A 128 0.67 17.24 4.74
C GLY A 128 0.15 16.04 3.93
N THR A 129 0.14 16.17 2.60
CA THR A 129 -0.40 15.19 1.66
C THR A 129 0.67 14.32 0.98
N LYS A 130 1.96 14.52 1.30
CA LYS A 130 3.03 13.77 0.65
C LYS A 130 3.03 12.30 1.05
N CYS A 131 3.29 11.45 0.06
CA CYS A 131 3.41 10.01 0.25
C CYS A 131 4.62 9.45 -0.50
N LEU A 132 5.22 8.40 0.04
CA LEU A 132 6.05 7.49 -0.73
C LEU A 132 5.21 6.31 -1.21
N ILE A 133 5.44 5.87 -2.44
CA ILE A 133 4.68 4.78 -3.05
C ILE A 133 5.65 3.72 -3.54
N PHE A 134 5.43 2.48 -3.14
CA PHE A 134 6.10 1.33 -3.71
C PHE A 134 5.18 0.68 -4.73
N ALA A 135 5.71 0.46 -5.93
CA ALA A 135 4.99 -0.11 -7.06
C ALA A 135 5.83 -1.18 -7.76
N VAL A 136 5.17 -1.99 -8.57
CA VAL A 136 5.80 -2.99 -9.45
C VAL A 136 5.38 -2.75 -10.90
N ASP A 137 6.21 -3.18 -11.84
CA ASP A 137 5.88 -3.22 -13.27
C ASP A 137 5.26 -4.57 -13.64
N ASP A 138 3.96 -4.67 -13.42
CA ASP A 138 3.23 -5.93 -13.58
C ASP A 138 2.29 -5.84 -14.79
N LYS A 139 2.59 -6.63 -15.83
CA LYS A 139 1.62 -6.96 -16.87
C LYS A 139 0.66 -7.96 -16.24
N TYR A 140 -0.58 -7.54 -16.00
CA TYR A 140 -1.61 -8.34 -15.34
C TYR A 140 -1.53 -9.86 -15.64
N ASP A 141 -1.60 -10.68 -14.59
CA ASP A 141 -1.45 -12.16 -14.62
C ASP A 141 -0.04 -12.66 -15.01
N THR A 142 0.97 -11.80 -14.90
CA THR A 142 2.38 -12.19 -14.95
C THR A 142 3.08 -11.81 -13.64
N PHE A 143 4.29 -12.30 -13.46
CA PHE A 143 5.12 -11.82 -12.37
C PHE A 143 5.77 -10.49 -12.76
N PRO A 144 5.90 -9.54 -11.83
CA PRO A 144 6.55 -8.27 -12.11
C PRO A 144 8.01 -8.45 -12.50
N ASP A 145 8.49 -7.62 -13.43
CA ASP A 145 9.88 -7.62 -13.88
C ASP A 145 10.81 -6.81 -12.93
N GLY A 146 10.20 -5.96 -12.11
CA GLY A 146 10.81 -4.77 -11.53
C GLY A 146 10.01 -4.16 -10.39
N THR A 147 10.70 -3.30 -9.66
CA THR A 147 10.21 -2.57 -8.50
C THR A 147 10.50 -1.08 -8.69
N LYS A 148 9.60 -0.24 -8.19
CA LYS A 148 9.73 1.22 -8.27
C LYS A 148 9.33 1.86 -6.96
N VAL A 149 10.02 2.94 -6.62
CA VAL A 149 9.62 3.85 -5.54
C VAL A 149 9.39 5.23 -6.12
N PHE A 150 8.27 5.83 -5.74
CA PHE A 150 7.87 7.16 -6.14
C PHE A 150 7.67 8.08 -4.93
N GLU A 151 8.04 9.36 -5.11
CA GLU A 151 7.52 10.47 -4.32
C GLU A 151 6.25 11.00 -4.95
N TYR A 152 5.18 11.07 -4.16
CA TYR A 152 3.91 11.65 -4.54
C TYR A 152 3.66 12.92 -3.74
N ASP A 153 3.29 14.01 -4.43
CA ASP A 153 2.99 15.30 -3.80
C ASP A 153 1.63 15.33 -3.06
N GLY A 154 0.77 14.34 -3.29
CA GLY A 154 -0.58 14.29 -2.74
C GLY A 154 -1.64 14.93 -3.63
N ASN A 155 -1.30 15.28 -4.88
CA ASN A 155 -2.24 15.83 -5.84
C ASN A 155 -2.07 15.16 -7.21
N SER A 156 -1.03 15.51 -7.96
CA SER A 156 -0.86 15.01 -9.34
C SER A 156 0.56 14.65 -9.70
N THR A 157 1.55 15.11 -8.94
CA THR A 157 2.95 14.95 -9.30
C THR A 157 3.50 13.69 -8.67
N LEU A 158 3.96 12.77 -9.52
CA LEU A 158 4.62 11.55 -9.12
C LEU A 158 6.03 11.54 -9.72
N LYS A 159 7.04 11.45 -8.85
CA LYS A 159 8.44 11.43 -9.23
C LYS A 159 9.05 10.08 -8.88
N GLU A 160 9.55 9.35 -9.87
CA GLU A 160 10.34 8.14 -9.62
C GLU A 160 11.65 8.52 -8.93
N ILE A 161 11.95 7.89 -7.80
CA ILE A 161 13.20 8.11 -7.06
C ILE A 161 14.11 6.89 -7.08
N ALA A 162 13.54 5.70 -7.31
CA ALA A 162 14.30 4.48 -7.41
C ALA A 162 13.57 3.45 -8.27
N SER A 163 14.35 2.63 -8.95
CA SER A 163 13.91 1.43 -9.64
C SER A 163 14.86 0.28 -9.34
N GLY A 164 14.36 -0.92 -9.53
CA GLY A 164 15.10 -2.15 -9.37
C GLY A 164 14.41 -3.32 -10.09
N SER A 165 15.05 -4.47 -10.11
CA SER A 165 14.46 -5.75 -10.47
C SER A 165 13.61 -6.32 -9.33
N PHE A 166 12.55 -7.06 -9.67
CA PHE A 166 11.84 -7.86 -8.70
C PHE A 166 12.61 -9.15 -8.36
N TRP A 167 13.26 -9.74 -9.36
CA TRP A 167 13.92 -11.04 -9.30
C TRP A 167 15.35 -10.95 -8.80
N GLU A 168 16.08 -9.94 -9.26
CA GLU A 168 17.44 -9.67 -8.81
C GLU A 168 17.35 -8.96 -7.46
N ARG A 169 17.42 -9.76 -6.39
CA ARG A 169 18.07 -9.30 -5.14
C ARG A 169 19.42 -8.67 -5.55
N GLU A 170 20.07 -7.80 -4.82
CA GLU A 170 21.17 -6.93 -5.33
C GLU A 170 20.68 -5.76 -6.19
N ASN A 171 19.53 -5.86 -6.85
CA ASN A 171 18.94 -4.77 -7.60
C ASN A 171 17.48 -4.53 -7.20
N GLN A 172 17.11 -4.65 -5.92
CA GLN A 172 15.75 -4.33 -5.47
C GLN A 172 15.67 -2.92 -4.89
N THR A 173 14.52 -2.25 -5.08
CA THR A 173 14.14 -1.07 -4.29
C THR A 173 12.97 -1.37 -3.39
N ARG A 174 12.95 -0.79 -2.18
CA ARG A 174 11.91 -1.02 -1.16
C ARG A 174 11.72 0.22 -0.28
N ILE A 175 10.56 0.28 0.37
CA ILE A 175 10.29 1.22 1.46
C ILE A 175 10.11 0.42 2.74
N TYR A 176 10.73 0.90 3.83
CA TYR A 176 10.56 0.38 5.17
C TYR A 176 9.97 1.46 6.07
N ALA A 177 8.88 1.13 6.77
CA ALA A 177 8.31 1.98 7.81
C ALA A 177 8.66 1.41 9.18
N ILE A 178 9.54 2.08 9.91
CA ILE A 178 10.07 1.61 11.19
C ILE A 178 9.95 2.74 12.20
N ASN A 179 9.17 2.53 13.26
CA ASN A 179 9.00 3.49 14.35
C ASN A 179 8.58 4.90 13.88
N GLY A 180 7.62 4.99 12.96
CA GLY A 180 7.15 6.25 12.39
C GLY A 180 8.11 6.92 11.40
N LYS A 181 9.26 6.30 11.12
CA LYS A 181 10.23 6.78 10.13
C LYS A 181 10.15 5.95 8.86
N LEU A 182 10.43 6.60 7.73
CA LEU A 182 10.48 5.96 6.43
C LEU A 182 11.93 5.83 5.97
N PHE A 183 12.26 4.68 5.43
CA PHE A 183 13.54 4.39 4.84
C PHE A 183 13.33 3.87 3.42
N VAL A 184 14.17 4.30 2.49
CA VAL A 184 14.13 3.88 1.09
C VAL A 184 15.44 3.21 0.74
N GLU A 185 15.34 2.00 0.20
CA GLU A 185 16.46 1.29 -0.41
C GLU A 185 16.61 1.75 -1.85
N MET A 186 17.76 2.36 -2.18
CA MET A 186 18.08 2.86 -3.51
C MET A 186 19.55 2.59 -3.80
N ASN A 187 19.86 1.96 -4.94
CA ASN A 187 21.24 1.68 -5.36
C ASN A 187 22.09 0.96 -4.28
N ASN A 188 21.51 -0.07 -3.63
CA ASN A 188 22.12 -0.80 -2.51
C ASN A 188 22.54 0.08 -1.33
N ILE A 189 21.85 1.19 -1.12
CA ILE A 189 22.04 2.08 0.04
C ILE A 189 20.68 2.32 0.67
N ILE A 190 20.64 2.35 2.00
CA ILE A 190 19.45 2.75 2.74
C ILE A 190 19.54 4.23 3.07
N TYR A 191 18.48 4.94 2.71
CA TYR A 191 18.29 6.35 3.03
C TYR A 191 17.14 6.50 4.00
N GLU A 192 17.30 7.30 5.04
CA GLU A 192 16.16 7.81 5.81
C GLU A 192 15.52 8.96 5.04
N TYR A 193 14.20 8.90 4.88
CA TYR A 193 13.40 10.00 4.35
C TYR A 193 13.00 10.94 5.49
N TYR A 194 13.19 12.25 5.28
CA TYR A 194 12.78 13.29 6.22
C TYR A 194 12.55 14.61 5.46
N TYR A 195 11.37 15.21 5.57
CA TYR A 195 11.11 16.57 5.04
C TYR A 195 11.42 16.75 3.55
N GLY A 196 11.11 15.73 2.73
CA GLY A 196 11.44 15.71 1.30
C GLY A 196 12.93 15.54 1.00
N GLN A 197 13.73 15.17 1.99
CA GLN A 197 15.17 14.95 1.87
C GLN A 197 15.54 13.51 2.23
N TYR A 198 16.73 13.10 1.79
CA TYR A 198 17.25 11.75 1.96
C TYR A 198 18.59 11.80 2.69
N ARG A 199 18.66 11.15 3.84
CA ARG A 199 19.92 11.00 4.58
C ARG A 199 20.44 9.59 4.37
N LYS A 200 21.59 9.48 3.69
CA LYS A 200 22.31 8.22 3.54
C LYS A 200 22.65 7.66 4.92
N LEU A 201 22.30 6.41 5.17
CA LEU A 201 22.62 5.72 6.41
C LEU A 201 23.72 4.69 6.22
N ILE A 202 23.41 3.60 5.53
CA ILE A 202 24.30 2.45 5.42
C ILE A 202 24.24 1.85 4.00
N PRO A 203 25.39 1.43 3.45
CA PRO A 203 25.38 0.55 2.29
C PRO A 203 24.85 -0.84 2.70
N ILE A 204 24.17 -1.50 1.76
CA ILE A 204 23.74 -2.87 1.90
C ILE A 204 24.82 -3.76 1.30
N GLN A 205 25.49 -4.56 2.14
CA GLN A 205 26.19 -5.75 1.66
C GLN A 205 25.19 -6.90 1.67
N ARG A 206 24.75 -7.32 0.49
CA ARG A 206 23.95 -8.54 0.37
C ARG A 206 24.92 -9.71 0.32
N LEU A 207 24.97 -10.50 1.40
CA LEU A 207 25.36 -11.90 1.29
C LEU A 207 24.20 -12.63 0.59
N ASN A 208 24.41 -13.82 0.02
CA ASN A 208 23.46 -14.54 -0.85
C ASN A 208 22.01 -14.75 -0.31
N ASN A 209 21.71 -14.30 0.91
CA ASN A 209 20.42 -14.38 1.56
C ASN A 209 19.81 -12.95 1.67
N GLY A 210 18.52 -12.81 1.38
CA GLY A 210 17.88 -11.52 1.14
C GLY A 210 17.77 -10.64 2.39
N LEU A 211 17.90 -9.32 2.23
CA LEU A 211 17.80 -8.37 3.34
C LEU A 211 16.34 -8.07 3.72
N ILE A 212 15.93 -8.45 4.93
CA ILE A 212 14.72 -7.91 5.57
C ILE A 212 15.15 -7.01 6.71
N ILE A 213 14.73 -5.75 6.66
CA ILE A 213 14.88 -4.80 7.76
C ILE A 213 13.52 -4.68 8.43
N GLY A 214 13.46 -5.12 9.68
CA GLY A 214 12.24 -5.09 10.46
C GLY A 214 12.56 -4.62 11.87
N GLY A 215 11.64 -3.89 12.48
CA GLY A 215 11.81 -3.44 13.85
C GLY A 215 10.68 -2.53 14.27
N ARG A 216 10.39 -2.50 15.57
CA ARG A 216 9.31 -1.65 16.13
C ARG A 216 9.85 -0.31 16.62
N SER A 217 11.14 -0.24 16.93
CA SER A 217 11.83 0.92 17.51
C SER A 217 13.28 0.93 17.03
N LYS A 218 14.02 2.02 17.28
CA LYS A 218 15.47 2.09 16.98
C LYS A 218 16.28 1.00 17.70
N SER A 219 15.82 0.54 18.87
CA SER A 219 16.44 -0.55 19.63
C SER A 219 16.14 -1.95 19.08
N ASP A 220 15.12 -2.07 18.23
CA ASP A 220 14.56 -3.35 17.79
C ASP A 220 14.72 -3.54 16.27
N ILE A 221 15.58 -2.76 15.60
CA ILE A 221 15.87 -2.94 14.17
C ILE A 221 16.73 -4.20 14.01
N GLY A 222 16.08 -5.28 13.58
CA GLY A 222 16.73 -6.49 13.08
C GLY A 222 17.00 -6.36 11.59
N ILE A 223 18.23 -6.69 11.22
CA ILE A 223 18.60 -6.95 9.84
C ILE A 223 18.70 -8.47 9.73
N CYS A 224 17.76 -9.09 9.04
CA CYS A 224 17.83 -10.52 8.71
C CYS A 224 18.54 -10.64 7.36
N GLN A 225 19.61 -11.43 7.33
CA GLN A 225 20.33 -11.85 6.12
C GLN A 225 19.98 -13.30 5.85
#